data_AF-A0A971FWX2-F1
#
_entry.id   AF-A0A971FWX2-F1
#
_cell.length_a   1.000
_cell.length_b   1.000
_cell.length_c   1.000
_cell.angle_alpha   90.00
_cell.angle_beta   90.00
_cell.angle_gamma   90.00
#
_symmetry.space_group_name_H-M   'P 1'
#
loop_
_entity.id
_entity.type
_entity.pdbx_description
1 polymer ?
#
loop_
_entity_poly.entity_id
_entity_poly.type
_entity_poly.pdbx_seq_one_letter_code
_entity_poly.pdbx_strand_id
1 'polypeptide(L)'
;MRIDLAPDRMPTAWFNALPRLPEPLQPPLHPGTREPVGPDDLAPLFPMALIEQEMTAAPWVDIPGEVLDILKLWRPTPLVRAERLEAELGTPARIYFKDESISPAGSHKPNTAVAQAFYNKAEGTTRLTTETGAGQWGTSLAFAAAQYGLECKVYMVRTSFESKPYRRILMET
;
A
#
# COMPACT_ATOMS: atom_id res chain seq x y z
N MET A 1 -0.17 -8.49 -25.99
CA MET A 1 0.66 -7.25 -26.03
C MET A 1 1.00 -6.76 -24.62
N ARG A 2 2.25 -6.36 -24.33
CA ARG A 2 2.70 -5.76 -23.05
C ARG A 2 3.17 -4.33 -23.29
N ILE A 3 2.79 -3.41 -22.41
CA ILE A 3 3.14 -1.98 -22.46
C ILE A 3 3.89 -1.64 -21.17
N ASP A 4 5.15 -1.24 -21.31
CA ASP A 4 6.02 -0.84 -20.21
C ASP A 4 6.14 0.69 -20.17
N LEU A 5 6.18 1.25 -18.95
CA LEU A 5 6.48 2.65 -18.72
C LEU A 5 7.93 2.76 -18.26
N ALA A 6 8.71 3.64 -18.90
CA ALA A 6 10.10 3.86 -18.53
C ALA A 6 10.22 4.37 -17.08
N PRO A 7 11.21 3.90 -16.28
CA PRO A 7 11.33 4.27 -14.87
C PRO A 7 11.46 5.76 -14.59
N ASP A 8 12.08 6.52 -15.51
CA ASP A 8 12.22 7.98 -15.47
C ASP A 8 10.89 8.73 -15.66
N ARG A 9 9.86 8.04 -16.14
CA ARG A 9 8.49 8.55 -16.29
C ARG A 9 7.56 8.13 -15.15
N MET A 10 8.08 7.50 -14.10
CA MET A 10 7.28 7.12 -12.94
C MET A 10 6.72 8.38 -12.24
N PRO A 11 5.43 8.42 -11.89
CA PRO A 11 4.88 9.52 -11.11
C PRO A 11 5.61 9.71 -9.77
N THR A 12 5.82 10.96 -9.38
CA THR A 12 6.53 11.35 -8.16
C THR A 12 5.60 11.89 -7.07
N ALA A 13 4.28 11.87 -7.30
CA ALA A 13 3.26 12.30 -6.35
C ALA A 13 2.11 11.29 -6.33
N TRP A 14 1.53 11.05 -5.15
CA TRP A 14 0.24 10.39 -5.01
C TRP A 14 -0.88 11.34 -5.34
N PHE A 15 -1.92 10.81 -5.98
CA PHE A 15 -3.15 11.54 -6.26
C PHE A 15 -4.15 11.35 -5.13
N ASN A 16 -4.62 12.46 -4.55
CA ASN A 16 -5.70 12.46 -3.58
C ASN A 16 -7.04 12.72 -4.29
N ALA A 17 -7.95 11.75 -4.19
CA ALA A 17 -9.25 11.86 -4.84
C ALA A 17 -10.25 12.76 -4.09
N LEU A 18 -10.04 13.02 -2.79
CA LEU A 18 -10.99 13.75 -1.95
C LEU A 18 -11.42 15.11 -2.54
N PRO A 19 -10.52 15.96 -3.05
CA PRO A 19 -10.89 17.27 -3.60
C PRO A 19 -11.65 17.19 -4.93
N ARG A 20 -11.78 15.99 -5.50
CA ARG A 20 -12.49 15.72 -6.76
C ARG A 20 -13.82 15.01 -6.56
N LEU A 21 -14.17 14.64 -5.34
CA LEU A 21 -15.46 14.04 -5.05
C LEU A 21 -16.58 15.08 -5.24
N PRO A 22 -17.76 14.67 -5.72
CA PRO A 22 -18.90 15.58 -5.92
C PRO A 22 -19.40 16.16 -4.59
N GLU A 23 -19.25 15.41 -3.50
CA GLU A 23 -19.61 15.80 -2.15
C GLU A 23 -18.50 15.36 -1.18
N PRO A 24 -18.28 16.09 -0.06
CA PRO A 24 -17.29 15.71 0.94
C PRO A 24 -17.63 14.36 1.59
N LEU A 25 -16.61 13.57 1.91
CA LEU A 25 -16.80 12.38 2.74
C LEU A 25 -17.17 12.78 4.17
N GLN A 26 -18.03 11.98 4.79
CA GLN A 26 -18.29 12.10 6.22
C GLN A 26 -17.02 11.73 6.99
N PRO A 27 -16.63 12.51 8.01
CA PRO A 27 -15.46 12.20 8.80
C PRO A 27 -15.68 10.91 9.62
N PRO A 28 -14.61 10.16 9.92
CA PRO A 28 -14.69 9.10 10.92
C PRO A 28 -15.10 9.71 12.27
N LEU A 29 -15.95 9.00 13.01
CA LEU A 29 -16.43 9.43 14.32
C LEU A 29 -15.71 8.67 15.43
N HIS A 30 -15.35 9.38 16.50
CA HIS A 30 -14.76 8.79 17.67
C HIS A 30 -15.81 7.88 18.37
N PRO A 31 -15.47 6.60 18.70
CA PRO A 31 -16.47 5.61 19.13
C PRO A 31 -17.14 5.94 20.47
N GLY A 32 -16.48 6.69 21.35
CA GLY A 32 -17.02 7.17 22.62
C GLY A 32 -17.88 8.43 22.49
N THR A 33 -17.28 9.55 22.09
CA THR A 33 -17.94 10.87 21.98
C THR A 33 -18.94 10.98 20.83
N ARG A 34 -18.78 10.18 19.76
CA ARG A 34 -19.51 10.28 18.48
C ARG A 34 -19.28 11.58 17.71
N GLU A 35 -18.29 12.36 18.09
CA GLU A 35 -17.84 13.54 17.36
C GLU A 35 -16.77 13.15 16.32
N PRO A 36 -16.54 13.97 15.27
CA PRO A 36 -15.47 13.74 14.31
C PRO A 36 -14.10 13.57 14.97
N VAL A 37 -13.35 12.56 14.53
CA VAL A 37 -11.98 12.26 14.99
C VAL A 37 -11.04 13.39 14.59
N GLY A 38 -10.24 13.87 15.54
CA GLY A 38 -9.15 14.83 15.31
C GLY A 38 -7.76 14.17 15.29
N PRO A 39 -6.70 14.95 15.00
CA PRO A 39 -5.32 14.45 15.04
C PRO A 39 -4.92 13.82 16.38
N ASP A 40 -5.35 14.42 17.49
CA ASP A 40 -5.03 13.92 18.84
C ASP A 40 -5.62 12.54 19.13
N ASP A 41 -6.76 12.20 18.51
CA ASP A 41 -7.39 10.89 18.63
C ASP A 41 -6.60 9.80 17.87
N LEU A 42 -5.85 10.19 16.84
CA LEU A 42 -5.06 9.29 15.98
C LEU A 42 -3.59 9.19 16.41
N ALA A 43 -3.05 10.21 17.09
CA ALA A 43 -1.67 10.27 17.55
C ALA A 43 -1.19 9.05 18.38
N PRO A 44 -2.04 8.34 19.14
CA PRO A 44 -1.62 7.10 19.81
C PRO A 44 -1.33 5.94 18.85
N LEU A 45 -1.83 6.00 17.61
CA LEU A 45 -1.77 4.92 16.63
C LEU A 45 -0.79 5.20 15.48
N PHE A 46 -0.69 6.46 15.07
CA PHE A 46 0.04 6.84 13.86
C PHE A 46 1.01 8.01 14.09
N PRO A 47 2.17 8.02 13.41
CA PRO A 47 3.02 9.20 13.31
C PRO A 47 2.29 10.38 12.65
N MET A 48 2.73 11.61 12.99
CA MET A 48 2.05 12.83 12.56
C MET A 48 2.00 12.96 11.03
N ALA A 49 3.06 12.59 10.31
CA ALA A 49 3.11 12.64 8.85
C ALA A 49 2.06 11.73 8.17
N LEU A 50 1.65 10.63 8.82
CA LEU A 50 0.55 9.80 8.33
C LEU A 50 -0.81 10.43 8.65
N ILE A 51 -0.94 11.05 9.82
CA ILE A 51 -2.16 11.78 10.22
C ILE A 51 -2.39 12.98 9.29
N GLU A 52 -1.35 13.74 8.97
CA GLU A 52 -1.41 14.85 8.02
C GLU A 52 -1.90 14.40 6.63
N GLN A 53 -1.48 13.22 6.17
CA GLN A 53 -1.96 12.64 4.92
C GLN A 53 -3.43 12.22 4.96
N GLU A 54 -3.91 11.72 6.09
CA GLU A 54 -5.33 11.40 6.27
C GLU A 54 -6.20 12.67 6.26
N MET A 55 -5.67 13.77 6.80
CA MET A 55 -6.39 15.04 6.96
C MET A 55 -6.25 16.00 5.77
N THR A 56 -5.34 15.74 4.82
CA THR A 56 -5.03 16.69 3.75
C THR A 56 -6.12 16.76 2.67
N ALA A 57 -6.43 17.99 2.25
CA ALA A 57 -7.23 18.27 1.05
C ALA A 57 -6.36 18.64 -0.17
N ALA A 58 -5.04 18.46 -0.09
CA ALA A 58 -4.17 18.68 -1.25
C ALA A 58 -4.45 17.61 -2.33
N PRO A 59 -4.63 17.98 -3.61
CA PRO A 59 -4.91 17.02 -4.68
C PRO A 59 -3.72 16.13 -5.03
N TRP A 60 -2.52 16.56 -4.68
CA TRP A 60 -1.27 15.85 -4.90
C TRP A 60 -0.44 15.87 -3.63
N VAL A 61 0.15 14.73 -3.29
CA VAL A 61 1.06 14.56 -2.16
C VAL A 61 2.37 14.00 -2.70
N ASP A 62 3.46 14.74 -2.55
CA ASP A 62 4.76 14.31 -3.05
C ASP A 62 5.21 13.00 -2.39
N ILE A 63 5.77 12.09 -3.20
CA ILE A 63 6.32 10.83 -2.72
C ILE A 63 7.77 11.09 -2.28
N PRO A 64 8.14 10.77 -1.02
CA PRO A 64 9.51 10.93 -0.57
C PRO A 64 10.51 10.18 -1.47
N GLY A 65 11.70 10.74 -1.66
CA GLY A 65 12.73 10.16 -2.53
C GLY A 65 13.09 8.72 -2.16
N GLU A 66 13.28 8.45 -0.86
CA GLU A 66 13.57 7.09 -0.35
C GLU A 66 12.44 6.09 -0.65
N VAL A 67 11.18 6.53 -0.57
CA VAL A 67 10.04 5.71 -0.96
C VAL A 67 10.07 5.41 -2.45
N LEU A 68 10.34 6.41 -3.30
CA LEU A 68 10.48 6.21 -4.75
C LEU A 68 11.61 5.24 -5.07
N ASP A 69 12.73 5.31 -4.37
CA ASP A 69 13.89 4.45 -4.61
C ASP A 69 13.59 2.98 -4.33
N ILE A 70 12.85 2.67 -3.26
CA ILE A 70 12.38 1.30 -3.00
C ILE A 70 11.29 0.90 -4.00
N LEU A 71 10.35 1.79 -4.34
CA LEU A 71 9.29 1.46 -5.32
C LEU A 71 9.88 1.09 -6.70
N LYS A 72 10.98 1.72 -7.13
CA LYS A 72 11.67 1.42 -8.40
C LYS A 72 12.17 -0.03 -8.51
N LEU A 73 12.26 -0.77 -7.39
CA LEU A 73 12.60 -2.19 -7.41
C LEU A 73 11.60 -3.04 -8.22
N TRP A 74 10.33 -2.62 -8.31
CA TRP A 74 9.31 -3.31 -9.12
C TRP A 74 8.38 -2.37 -9.91
N ARG A 75 8.47 -1.05 -9.72
CA ARG A 75 7.62 -0.06 -10.40
C ARG A 75 8.43 0.64 -11.50
N PRO A 76 7.79 1.06 -12.61
CA PRO A 76 6.38 0.88 -12.93
C PRO A 76 6.01 -0.56 -13.32
N THR A 77 4.82 -1.00 -12.92
CA THR A 77 4.27 -2.30 -13.34
C THR A 77 3.74 -2.25 -14.78
N PRO A 78 3.75 -3.35 -15.54
CA PRO A 78 3.30 -3.31 -16.93
C PRO A 78 1.77 -3.21 -17.04
N LEU A 79 1.31 -2.63 -18.15
CA LEU A 79 -0.08 -2.74 -18.61
C LEU A 79 -0.12 -3.81 -19.71
N VAL A 80 -0.93 -4.84 -19.53
CA VAL A 80 -0.98 -5.99 -20.44
C VAL A 80 -2.34 -6.10 -21.08
N ARG A 81 -2.38 -6.30 -22.40
CA ARG A 81 -3.60 -6.60 -23.15
C ARG A 81 -3.84 -8.10 -23.23
N ALA A 82 -5.01 -8.54 -22.79
CA ALA A 82 -5.39 -9.95 -22.70
C ALA A 82 -6.00 -10.47 -24.02
N GLU A 83 -5.24 -10.42 -25.13
CA GLU A 83 -5.74 -10.74 -26.49
C GLU A 83 -6.32 -12.15 -26.62
N ARG A 84 -5.76 -13.13 -25.91
CA ARG A 84 -6.30 -14.50 -25.90
C ARG A 84 -7.64 -14.59 -25.16
N LEU A 85 -7.82 -13.81 -24.12
CA LEU A 85 -9.10 -13.71 -23.41
C LEU A 85 -10.13 -12.96 -24.26
N GLU A 86 -9.73 -11.90 -24.95
CA GLU A 86 -10.59 -11.20 -25.92
C GLU A 86 -11.11 -12.17 -26.99
N ALA A 87 -10.21 -12.99 -27.57
CA ALA A 87 -10.56 -14.00 -28.57
C ALA A 87 -11.48 -15.09 -28.03
N GLU A 88 -11.20 -15.62 -26.84
CA GLU A 88 -12.04 -16.65 -26.19
C GLU A 88 -13.46 -16.14 -25.92
N LEU A 89 -13.59 -14.87 -25.52
CA LEU A 89 -14.89 -14.24 -25.25
C LEU A 89 -15.61 -13.78 -26.52
N GLY A 90 -14.96 -13.78 -27.69
CA GLY A 90 -15.49 -13.23 -28.93
C GLY A 90 -15.87 -11.74 -28.83
N THR A 91 -15.24 -10.98 -27.93
CA THR A 91 -15.64 -9.60 -27.62
C THR A 91 -14.93 -8.60 -28.54
N PRO A 92 -15.61 -7.53 -29.00
CA PRO A 92 -14.95 -6.41 -29.66
C PRO A 92 -14.22 -5.48 -28.67
N ALA A 93 -14.45 -5.66 -27.37
CA ALA A 93 -13.79 -4.87 -26.33
C ALA A 93 -12.30 -5.23 -26.23
N ARG A 94 -11.48 -4.22 -25.89
CA ARG A 94 -10.07 -4.43 -25.54
C ARG A 94 -9.95 -4.58 -24.03
N ILE A 95 -9.36 -5.67 -23.57
CA ILE A 95 -9.22 -5.98 -22.14
C ILE A 95 -7.77 -5.76 -21.74
N TYR A 96 -7.56 -4.82 -20.82
CA TYR A 96 -6.25 -4.55 -20.24
C TYR A 96 -6.27 -4.82 -18.74
N PHE A 97 -5.16 -5.31 -18.21
CA PHE A 97 -4.92 -5.40 -16.77
C PHE A 97 -3.60 -4.74 -16.41
N LYS A 98 -3.62 -4.02 -15.28
CA LYS A 98 -2.43 -3.42 -14.66
C LYS A 98 -1.82 -4.49 -13.75
N ASP A 99 -0.64 -4.97 -14.12
CA ASP A 99 -0.06 -6.16 -13.50
C ASP A 99 0.71 -5.83 -12.21
N GLU A 100 -0.04 -5.61 -11.12
CA GLU A 100 0.54 -5.39 -9.79
C GLU A 100 1.07 -6.69 -9.13
N SER A 101 1.06 -7.83 -9.85
CA SER A 101 1.55 -9.10 -9.32
C SER A 101 3.08 -9.21 -9.29
N ILE A 102 3.79 -8.29 -9.96
CA ILE A 102 5.26 -8.35 -10.07
C ILE A 102 6.00 -7.79 -8.85
N SER A 103 5.30 -7.29 -7.84
CA SER A 103 5.95 -6.81 -6.61
C SER A 103 6.53 -7.96 -5.79
N PRO A 104 7.47 -7.69 -4.86
CA PRO A 104 8.05 -8.73 -3.99
C PRO A 104 7.01 -9.55 -3.21
N ALA A 105 5.88 -8.95 -2.84
CA ALA A 105 4.79 -9.63 -2.14
C ALA A 105 3.74 -10.27 -3.08
N GLY A 106 3.87 -10.08 -4.39
CA GLY A 106 2.92 -10.56 -5.41
C GLY A 106 1.59 -9.82 -5.42
N SER A 107 1.56 -8.53 -5.06
CA SER A 107 0.33 -7.71 -5.04
C SER A 107 0.62 -6.20 -4.99
N HIS A 108 -0.40 -5.35 -5.03
CA HIS A 108 -0.25 -3.89 -4.89
C HIS A 108 0.10 -3.42 -3.46
N LYS A 109 0.02 -4.30 -2.44
CA LYS A 109 0.13 -3.91 -1.02
C LYS A 109 1.48 -3.29 -0.61
N PRO A 110 2.64 -3.69 -1.18
CA PRO A 110 3.91 -3.01 -0.91
C PRO A 110 3.89 -1.52 -1.25
N ASN A 111 3.01 -1.07 -2.17
CA ASN A 111 2.93 0.34 -2.55
C ASN A 111 2.58 1.27 -1.36
N THR A 112 1.75 0.83 -0.42
CA THR A 112 1.46 1.57 0.81
C THR A 112 2.36 1.14 1.97
N ALA A 113 2.72 -0.15 2.06
CA ALA A 113 3.57 -0.66 3.14
C ALA A 113 4.92 0.06 3.21
N VAL A 114 5.54 0.32 2.06
CA VAL A 114 6.82 1.06 1.97
C VAL A 114 6.67 2.51 2.43
N ALA A 115 5.58 3.18 2.07
CA ALA A 115 5.31 4.54 2.52
C ALA A 115 5.07 4.59 4.03
N GLN A 116 4.22 3.71 4.56
CA GLN A 116 3.94 3.66 6.00
C GLN A 116 5.19 3.32 6.82
N ALA A 117 6.01 2.38 6.36
CA ALA A 117 7.28 2.05 7.01
C ALA A 117 8.26 3.23 7.01
N PHE A 118 8.35 3.97 5.89
CA PHE A 118 9.15 5.19 5.80
C PHE A 118 8.73 6.23 6.84
N TYR A 119 7.45 6.62 6.87
CA TYR A 119 6.98 7.68 7.76
C TYR A 119 7.13 7.31 9.24
N ASN A 120 6.86 6.05 9.60
CA ASN A 120 7.13 5.55 10.96
C ASN A 120 8.63 5.62 11.29
N LYS A 121 9.51 5.17 10.38
CA LYS A 121 10.96 5.23 10.58
C LYS A 121 11.45 6.67 10.76
N ALA A 122 10.97 7.58 9.91
CA ALA A 122 11.35 8.99 9.92
C ALA A 122 10.97 9.69 11.24
N GLU A 123 9.88 9.24 11.88
CA GLU A 123 9.44 9.75 13.19
C GLU A 123 9.93 8.92 14.38
N GLY A 124 10.93 8.06 14.17
CA GLY A 124 11.65 7.38 15.26
C GLY A 124 11.02 6.08 15.73
N THR A 125 9.96 5.59 15.09
CA THR A 125 9.44 4.23 15.35
C THR A 125 10.54 3.21 15.03
N THR A 126 10.74 2.26 15.94
CA THR A 126 11.72 1.16 15.76
C THR A 126 11.06 -0.17 15.42
N ARG A 127 9.76 -0.31 15.71
CA ARG A 127 8.99 -1.54 15.51
C ARG A 127 7.58 -1.24 15.02
N LEU A 128 7.17 -1.96 13.97
CA LEU A 128 5.80 -1.98 13.46
C LEU A 128 5.06 -3.22 13.92
N THR A 129 3.76 -3.08 14.14
CA THR A 129 2.85 -4.20 14.41
C THR A 129 1.66 -4.14 13.47
N THR A 130 1.21 -5.28 12.97
CA THR A 130 -0.01 -5.36 12.16
C THR A 130 -0.65 -6.73 12.23
N GLU A 131 -1.91 -6.82 11.84
CA GLU A 131 -2.64 -8.06 11.64
C GLU A 131 -2.45 -8.61 10.23
N THR A 132 -2.72 -9.90 10.02
CA THR A 132 -2.93 -10.42 8.67
C THR A 132 -3.83 -11.64 8.64
N GLY A 133 -4.64 -11.76 7.58
CA GLY A 133 -5.42 -12.96 7.32
C GLY A 133 -4.61 -14.01 6.56
N ALA A 134 -4.77 -14.05 5.24
CA ALA A 134 -4.07 -15.00 4.38
C ALA A 134 -2.56 -14.71 4.22
N GLY A 135 -2.09 -13.51 4.60
CA GLY A 135 -0.68 -13.17 4.70
C GLY A 135 -0.15 -12.15 3.69
N GLN A 136 -0.92 -11.71 2.69
CA GLN A 136 -0.41 -10.75 1.71
C GLN A 136 0.01 -9.41 2.34
N TRP A 137 -0.78 -8.91 3.30
CA TRP A 137 -0.46 -7.66 3.99
C TRP A 137 0.74 -7.82 4.91
N GLY A 138 0.77 -8.90 5.72
CA GLY A 138 1.91 -9.19 6.58
C GLY A 138 3.22 -9.33 5.80
N THR A 139 3.22 -10.05 4.67
CA THR A 139 4.40 -10.14 3.78
C THR A 139 4.82 -8.76 3.25
N SER A 140 3.87 -7.89 2.92
CA SER A 140 4.18 -6.56 2.37
C SER A 140 4.80 -5.65 3.42
N LEU A 141 4.26 -5.65 4.65
CA LEU A 141 4.80 -4.84 5.75
C LEU A 141 6.13 -5.40 6.28
N ALA A 142 6.29 -6.73 6.34
CA ALA A 142 7.56 -7.35 6.68
C ALA A 142 8.67 -6.98 5.67
N PHE A 143 8.38 -7.08 4.36
CA PHE A 143 9.29 -6.62 3.31
C PHE A 143 9.66 -5.14 3.47
N ALA A 144 8.67 -4.26 3.66
CA ALA A 144 8.90 -2.83 3.82
C ALA A 144 9.72 -2.51 5.08
N ALA A 145 9.42 -3.15 6.21
CA ALA A 145 10.16 -2.99 7.46
C ALA A 145 11.64 -3.39 7.29
N ALA A 146 11.91 -4.48 6.56
CA ALA A 146 13.27 -4.92 6.26
C ALA A 146 14.06 -3.89 5.44
N GLN A 147 13.42 -3.16 4.50
CA GLN A 147 14.09 -2.11 3.73
C GLN A 147 14.57 -0.93 4.59
N TYR A 148 13.87 -0.64 5.69
CA TYR A 148 14.15 0.50 6.58
C TYR A 148 14.80 0.10 7.93
N GLY A 149 15.18 -1.18 8.08
CA GLY A 149 15.76 -1.70 9.33
C GLY A 149 14.82 -1.57 10.54
N LEU A 150 13.51 -1.77 10.32
CA LEU A 150 12.49 -1.80 11.37
C LEU A 150 12.21 -3.25 11.80
N GLU A 151 11.92 -3.44 13.08
CA GLU A 151 11.32 -4.69 13.53
C GLU A 151 9.85 -4.76 13.05
N CYS A 152 9.38 -5.95 12.67
CA CYS A 152 7.98 -6.16 12.29
C CYS A 152 7.37 -7.33 13.07
N LYS A 153 6.24 -7.09 13.75
CA LYS A 153 5.44 -8.14 14.39
C LYS A 153 4.09 -8.28 13.70
N VAL A 154 3.93 -9.38 12.98
CA VAL A 154 2.67 -9.71 12.30
C VAL A 154 1.85 -10.67 13.16
N TYR A 155 0.60 -10.28 13.45
CA TYR A 155 -0.41 -11.11 14.09
C TYR A 155 -1.29 -11.78 13.03
N MET A 156 -0.90 -12.99 12.62
CA MET A 156 -1.62 -13.76 11.62
C MET A 156 -2.78 -14.55 12.25
N VAL A 157 -3.95 -14.53 11.61
CA VAL A 157 -5.12 -15.31 12.03
C VAL A 157 -4.74 -16.78 12.20
N ARG A 158 -4.98 -17.37 13.38
CA ARG A 158 -4.53 -18.72 13.77
C ARG A 158 -4.74 -19.77 12.67
N THR A 159 -5.97 -19.91 12.18
CA THR A 159 -6.28 -20.90 11.13
C THR A 159 -5.46 -20.68 9.85
N SER A 160 -5.22 -19.42 9.47
CA SER A 160 -4.38 -19.12 8.30
C SER A 160 -2.90 -19.34 8.58
N PHE A 161 -2.43 -19.06 9.80
CA PHE A 161 -1.06 -19.33 10.22
C PHE A 161 -0.71 -20.82 10.11
N GLU A 162 -1.66 -21.70 10.44
CA GLU A 162 -1.50 -23.15 10.37
C GLU A 162 -1.68 -23.68 8.93
N SER A 163 -2.70 -23.19 8.21
CA SER A 163 -3.06 -23.72 6.87
C SER A 163 -2.33 -23.08 5.69
N LYS A 164 -1.69 -21.92 5.87
CA LYS A 164 -0.99 -21.16 4.79
C LYS A 164 0.46 -20.84 5.17
N PRO A 165 1.31 -21.84 5.40
CA PRO A 165 2.65 -21.66 5.97
C PRO A 165 3.59 -20.85 5.06
N TYR A 166 3.44 -20.92 3.74
CA TYR A 166 4.34 -20.23 2.81
C TYR A 166 4.36 -18.71 2.98
N ARG A 167 3.23 -18.10 3.31
CA ARG A 167 3.18 -16.65 3.56
C ARG A 167 3.87 -16.28 4.88
N ARG A 168 3.79 -17.14 5.89
CA ARG A 168 4.56 -16.99 7.13
C ARG A 168 6.06 -17.05 6.85
N ILE A 169 6.52 -18.06 6.11
CA ILE A 169 7.94 -18.20 5.75
C ILE A 169 8.47 -16.93 5.06
N LEU A 170 7.68 -16.37 4.12
CA LEU A 170 8.03 -15.11 3.46
C LEU A 170 8.06 -13.88 4.38
N MET A 171 7.36 -13.90 5.52
CA MET A 171 7.43 -12.81 6.51
C MET A 171 8.63 -12.95 7.45
N GLU A 172 9.14 -14.17 7.61
CA GLU A 172 10.23 -14.52 8.53
C GLU A 172 11.62 -14.48 7.85
N THR A 173 11.67 -14.27 6.53
CA THR A 173 12.90 -14.16 5.72
C THR A 173 13.25 -12.70 5.49
#